data_AF-A0A365Z215-F1
#
_entry.id   AF-A0A365Z215-F1
#
_cell.length_a   1.000
_cell.length_b   1.000
_cell.length_c   1.000
_cell.angle_alpha   90.00
_cell.angle_beta   90.00
_cell.angle_gamma   90.00
#
_symmetry.space_group_name_H-M   'P 1'
#
loop_
_entity.id
_entity.type
_entity.pdbx_description
1 polymer ?
#
loop_
_entity_poly.entity_id
_entity_poly.type
_entity_poly.pdbx_seq_one_letter_code
_entity_poly.pdbx_strand_id
1 'polypeptide(L)'
;MGSVELLKDAFGRIREEVHAAVDGLTGEQLAHRVDKDANSIAWLVWHLTRVQDDHVADVAGLDQVWTAKGWADRFGLPFPAGDIGYGHSSADVAKVRVGSPQLLVDYHDAVCEQTIGYVEGLSDDDLEVVVDENWDPPVTLGVRLVSVIGDDLQHVGQAAFVRGIVLR
;
A
#
# COMPACT_ATOMS: atom_id res chain seq x y z
N MET A 1 8.80 6.95 23.47
CA MET A 1 8.93 6.62 22.03
C MET A 1 8.81 7.93 21.27
N GLY A 2 9.77 8.25 20.40
CA GLY A 2 9.72 9.47 19.58
C GLY A 2 8.77 9.31 18.40
N SER A 3 8.51 10.39 17.65
CA SER A 3 7.63 10.40 16.47
C SER A 3 8.09 9.38 15.40
N VAL A 4 9.39 9.34 15.10
CA VAL A 4 10.01 8.42 14.16
C VAL A 4 9.76 6.96 14.55
N GLU A 5 9.94 6.62 15.83
CA GLU A 5 9.72 5.27 16.32
C GLU A 5 8.23 4.88 16.29
N LEU A 6 7.32 5.84 16.51
CA LEU A 6 5.87 5.62 16.30
C LEU A 6 5.53 5.36 14.83
N LEU A 7 6.10 6.11 13.90
CA LEU A 7 5.89 5.93 12.47
C LEU A 7 6.44 4.58 11.99
N LYS A 8 7.65 4.21 12.44
CA LYS A 8 8.25 2.90 12.16
C LYS A 8 7.39 1.75 12.69
N ASP A 9 6.91 1.86 13.94
CA ASP A 9 6.00 0.86 14.53
C ASP A 9 4.70 0.74 13.73
N ALA A 10 4.12 1.87 13.28
CA ALA A 10 2.90 1.87 12.48
C ALA A 10 3.08 1.13 11.13
N PHE A 11 4.11 1.48 10.35
CA PHE A 11 4.41 0.77 9.09
C PHE A 11 4.79 -0.69 9.30
N GLY A 12 5.50 -1.01 10.39
CA GLY A 12 5.80 -2.39 10.79
C GLY A 12 4.53 -3.21 11.04
N ARG A 13 3.55 -2.66 11.76
CA ARG A 13 2.26 -3.32 11.99
C ARG A 13 1.46 -3.50 10.71
N ILE A 14 1.44 -2.50 9.82
CA ILE A 14 0.79 -2.61 8.51
C ILE A 14 1.36 -3.81 7.74
N ARG A 15 2.69 -3.96 7.73
CA ARG A 15 3.35 -5.12 7.10
C ARG A 15 2.86 -6.45 7.69
N GLU A 16 2.80 -6.57 9.02
CA GLU A 16 2.28 -7.78 9.67
C GLU A 16 0.83 -8.08 9.28
N GLU A 17 -0.04 -7.06 9.27
CA GLU A 17 -1.45 -7.19 8.88
C GLU A 17 -1.61 -7.58 7.41
N VAL A 18 -0.78 -7.07 6.51
CA VAL A 18 -0.79 -7.44 5.08
C VAL A 18 -0.46 -8.92 4.92
N HIS A 19 0.57 -9.42 5.61
CA HIS A 19 0.91 -10.85 5.60
C HIS A 19 -0.26 -11.69 6.12
N ALA A 20 -0.86 -11.30 7.25
CA ALA A 20 -2.00 -12.01 7.83
C ALA A 20 -3.25 -12.02 6.91
N ALA A 21 -3.50 -10.92 6.19
CA ALA A 21 -4.64 -10.77 5.30
C ALA A 21 -4.60 -11.70 4.08
N VAL A 22 -3.41 -12.15 3.65
CA VAL A 22 -3.26 -13.03 2.48
C VAL A 22 -2.80 -14.44 2.83
N ASP A 23 -2.43 -14.69 4.09
CA ASP A 23 -1.88 -15.98 4.52
C ASP A 23 -2.79 -17.16 4.20
N GLY A 24 -2.19 -18.16 3.55
CA GLY A 24 -2.84 -19.41 3.13
C GLY A 24 -3.84 -19.27 1.97
N LEU A 25 -4.05 -18.08 1.40
CA LEU A 25 -5.01 -17.89 0.31
C LEU A 25 -4.45 -18.33 -1.05
N THR A 26 -5.31 -18.93 -1.87
CA THR A 26 -5.04 -19.20 -3.29
C THR A 26 -5.22 -17.95 -4.15
N GLY A 27 -4.63 -17.93 -5.35
CA GLY A 27 -4.86 -16.84 -6.32
C GLY A 27 -6.34 -16.60 -6.65
N GLU A 28 -7.16 -17.66 -6.69
CA GLU A 28 -8.61 -17.53 -6.91
C GLU A 28 -9.31 -16.86 -5.72
N GLN A 29 -8.93 -17.23 -4.49
CA GLN A 29 -9.45 -16.60 -3.27
C GLN A 29 -8.99 -15.14 -3.15
N LEU A 30 -7.76 -14.82 -3.53
CA LEU A 30 -7.26 -13.44 -3.57
C LEU A 30 -8.04 -12.58 -4.58
N ALA A 31 -8.45 -13.17 -5.71
CA ALA A 31 -9.26 -12.51 -6.74
C ALA A 31 -10.77 -12.53 -6.44
N HIS A 32 -11.21 -13.17 -5.35
CA HIS A 32 -12.62 -13.23 -4.98
C HIS A 32 -13.17 -11.84 -4.67
N ARG A 33 -14.42 -11.59 -5.06
CA ARG A 33 -15.15 -10.35 -4.78
C ARG A 33 -16.47 -10.71 -4.10
N VAL A 34 -16.70 -10.16 -2.91
CA VAL A 34 -17.90 -10.43 -2.10
C VAL A 34 -19.20 -9.93 -2.75
N ASP A 35 -19.07 -8.94 -3.62
CA ASP A 35 -20.09 -8.45 -4.54
C ASP A 35 -19.42 -8.08 -5.87
N LYS A 36 -20.21 -8.03 -6.94
CA LYS A 36 -19.73 -7.66 -8.28
C LYS A 36 -19.07 -6.29 -8.36
N ASP A 37 -19.28 -5.40 -7.38
CA ASP A 37 -18.70 -4.06 -7.34
C ASP A 37 -17.71 -3.88 -6.17
N ALA A 38 -17.55 -4.88 -5.30
CA ALA A 38 -16.60 -4.85 -4.18
C ALA A 38 -15.14 -5.04 -4.63
N ASN A 39 -14.18 -4.54 -3.86
CA ASN A 39 -12.77 -4.81 -4.11
C ASN A 39 -12.38 -6.26 -3.73
N SER A 40 -11.43 -6.84 -4.46
CA SER A 40 -10.82 -8.13 -4.11
C SER A 40 -9.66 -7.92 -3.13
N ILE A 41 -9.26 -8.98 -2.42
CA ILE A 41 -8.08 -8.95 -1.53
C ILE A 41 -6.81 -8.59 -2.33
N ALA A 42 -6.66 -9.15 -3.53
CA ALA A 42 -5.53 -8.84 -4.41
C ALA A 42 -5.47 -7.35 -4.76
N TRP A 43 -6.62 -6.75 -5.11
CA TRP A 43 -6.68 -5.33 -5.43
C TRP A 43 -6.39 -4.47 -4.21
N LEU A 44 -6.96 -4.80 -3.05
CA LEU A 44 -6.77 -4.03 -1.81
C LEU A 44 -5.31 -3.98 -1.38
N VAL A 45 -4.63 -5.13 -1.35
CA VAL A 45 -3.23 -5.22 -0.94
C VAL A 45 -2.29 -4.59 -1.98
N TRP A 46 -2.58 -4.76 -3.28
CA TRP A 46 -1.83 -4.07 -4.32
C TRP A 46 -2.00 -2.56 -4.24
N HIS A 47 -3.24 -2.07 -4.08
CA HIS A 47 -3.59 -0.65 -4.03
C HIS A 47 -2.90 0.05 -2.86
N LEU A 48 -3.07 -0.46 -1.63
CA LEU A 48 -2.44 0.15 -0.45
C LEU A 48 -0.91 0.22 -0.61
N THR A 49 -0.31 -0.87 -1.13
CA THR A 49 1.14 -0.91 -1.35
C THR A 49 1.58 0.06 -2.46
N ARG A 50 0.76 0.27 -3.50
CA ARG A 50 1.02 1.29 -4.53
C ARG A 50 0.91 2.70 -3.98
N VAL A 51 -0.09 2.99 -3.14
CA VAL A 51 -0.25 4.29 -2.48
C VAL A 51 0.96 4.59 -1.59
N GLN A 52 1.36 3.64 -0.74
CA GLN A 52 2.54 3.78 0.10
C GLN A 52 3.80 4.02 -0.73
N ASP A 53 4.06 3.19 -1.75
CA ASP A 53 5.25 3.33 -2.62
C ASP A 53 5.29 4.67 -3.34
N ASP A 54 4.18 5.05 -3.98
CA ASP A 54 4.07 6.29 -4.75
C ASP A 54 4.27 7.53 -3.88
N HIS A 55 3.52 7.62 -2.77
CA HIS A 55 3.52 8.83 -1.96
C HIS A 55 4.76 8.99 -1.10
N VAL A 56 5.34 7.88 -0.61
CA VAL A 56 6.59 7.93 0.18
C VAL A 56 7.78 8.19 -0.73
N ALA A 57 7.84 7.57 -1.91
CA ALA A 57 8.92 7.83 -2.86
C ALA A 57 8.96 9.30 -3.31
N ASP A 58 7.78 9.90 -3.57
CA ASP A 58 7.65 11.32 -3.94
C ASP A 58 8.25 12.25 -2.88
N VAL A 59 7.82 12.15 -1.61
CA VAL A 59 8.36 13.00 -0.53
C VAL A 59 9.81 12.69 -0.15
N ALA A 60 10.28 11.48 -0.44
CA ALA A 60 11.66 11.07 -0.22
C ALA A 60 12.60 11.45 -1.38
N GLY A 61 12.07 11.89 -2.53
CA GLY A 61 12.85 12.12 -3.74
C GLY A 61 13.50 10.84 -4.29
N LEU A 62 12.83 9.70 -4.11
CA LEU A 62 13.29 8.37 -4.54
C LEU A 62 12.48 7.87 -5.75
N ASP A 63 13.04 6.90 -6.46
CA ASP A 63 12.26 6.14 -7.43
C ASP A 63 11.30 5.19 -6.70
N GLN A 64 10.10 5.02 -7.25
CA GLN A 64 9.14 4.03 -6.77
C GLN A 64 9.70 2.61 -6.92
N VAL A 65 9.62 1.82 -5.85
CA VAL A 65 10.04 0.42 -5.82
C VAL A 65 9.39 -0.35 -6.96
N TRP A 66 8.12 -0.05 -7.25
CA TRP A 66 7.32 -0.63 -8.32
C TRP A 66 8.04 -0.70 -9.66
N THR A 67 8.68 0.41 -10.06
CA THR A 67 9.39 0.51 -11.35
C THR A 67 10.86 0.18 -11.18
N ALA A 68 11.52 0.74 -10.16
CA ALA A 68 12.96 0.57 -9.94
C ALA A 68 13.39 -0.88 -9.67
N LYS A 69 12.53 -1.68 -9.04
CA LYS A 69 12.81 -3.11 -8.73
C LYS A 69 12.05 -4.09 -9.64
N GLY A 70 11.42 -3.59 -10.70
CA GLY A 70 10.76 -4.41 -11.74
C GLY A 70 9.49 -5.13 -11.29
N TRP A 71 8.79 -4.61 -10.27
CA TRP A 71 7.51 -5.20 -9.83
C TRP A 71 6.40 -5.00 -10.85
N ALA A 72 6.40 -3.88 -11.59
CA ALA A 72 5.46 -3.65 -12.68
C ALA A 72 5.41 -4.82 -13.68
N ASP A 73 6.59 -5.31 -14.10
CA ASP A 73 6.70 -6.43 -15.03
C ASP A 73 6.31 -7.77 -14.37
N ARG A 74 6.66 -7.98 -13.10
CA ARG A 74 6.32 -9.21 -12.35
C ARG A 74 4.82 -9.35 -12.14
N PHE A 75 4.14 -8.24 -11.87
CA PHE A 75 2.69 -8.19 -11.74
C PHE A 75 1.99 -8.27 -13.10
N GLY A 76 2.56 -7.66 -14.14
CA GLY A 76 2.05 -7.73 -15.51
C GLY A 76 0.63 -7.20 -15.67
N LEU A 77 0.24 -6.23 -14.84
CA LEU A 77 -1.11 -5.66 -14.88
C LEU A 77 -1.31 -4.78 -16.12
N PRO A 78 -2.51 -4.76 -16.73
CA PRO A 78 -2.77 -4.02 -17.97
C PRO A 78 -3.08 -2.53 -17.69
N PHE A 79 -2.24 -1.88 -16.89
CA PHE A 79 -2.37 -0.49 -16.49
C PHE A 79 -1.08 0.29 -16.79
N PRO A 80 -1.13 1.62 -16.89
CA PRO A 80 0.07 2.44 -16.93
C PRO A 80 0.99 2.15 -15.74
N ALA A 81 2.30 2.29 -15.91
CA ALA A 81 3.26 1.97 -14.85
C ALA A 81 3.07 2.82 -13.58
N GLY A 82 2.59 4.05 -13.71
CA GLY A 82 2.29 4.94 -12.57
C GLY A 82 0.91 4.73 -11.94
N ASP A 83 0.13 3.75 -12.38
CA ASP A 83 -1.20 3.52 -11.82
C ASP A 83 -1.10 3.01 -10.38
N ILE A 84 -1.92 3.59 -9.51
CA ILE A 84 -2.03 3.22 -8.10
C ILE A 84 -3.40 2.65 -7.74
N GLY A 85 -4.37 2.61 -8.68
CA GLY A 85 -5.73 2.11 -8.44
C GLY A 85 -6.78 3.20 -8.20
N TYR A 86 -6.38 4.45 -7.98
CA TYR A 86 -7.33 5.53 -7.70
C TYR A 86 -8.26 5.75 -8.90
N GLY A 87 -9.58 5.72 -8.66
CA GLY A 87 -10.59 5.86 -9.70
C GLY A 87 -10.83 4.61 -10.55
N HIS A 88 -10.25 3.45 -10.20
CA HIS A 88 -10.53 2.19 -10.88
C HIS A 88 -12.02 1.86 -10.90
N SER A 89 -12.51 1.43 -12.07
CA SER A 89 -13.85 0.87 -12.19
C SER A 89 -13.90 -0.57 -11.65
N SER A 90 -15.12 -1.10 -11.46
CA SER A 90 -15.32 -2.52 -11.13
C SER A 90 -14.65 -3.47 -12.14
N ALA A 91 -14.61 -3.09 -13.42
CA ALA A 91 -13.93 -3.86 -14.46
C ALA A 91 -12.40 -3.79 -14.32
N ASP A 92 -11.84 -2.70 -13.82
CA ASP A 92 -10.40 -2.55 -13.59
C ASP A 92 -9.98 -3.32 -12.34
N VAL A 93 -10.76 -3.25 -11.26
CA VAL A 93 -10.57 -4.09 -10.07
C VAL A 93 -10.50 -5.57 -10.44
N ALA A 94 -11.39 -6.05 -11.33
CA ALA A 94 -11.41 -7.44 -11.76
C ALA A 94 -10.17 -7.91 -12.55
N LYS A 95 -9.37 -6.96 -13.08
CA LYS A 95 -8.10 -7.25 -13.78
C LYS A 95 -6.93 -7.44 -12.82
N VAL A 96 -7.01 -6.96 -11.57
CA VAL A 96 -5.96 -7.17 -10.57
C VAL A 96 -6.04 -8.59 -10.04
N ARG A 97 -5.22 -9.45 -10.64
CA ARG A 97 -5.12 -10.88 -10.34
C ARG A 97 -3.67 -11.26 -10.15
N VAL A 98 -3.40 -12.06 -9.13
CA VAL A 98 -2.08 -12.62 -8.84
C VAL A 98 -2.20 -14.13 -8.67
N GLY A 99 -1.15 -14.86 -9.06
CA GLY A 99 -1.14 -16.32 -8.94
C GLY A 99 -0.90 -16.82 -7.52
N SER A 100 -0.27 -16.00 -6.67
CA SER A 100 0.16 -16.39 -5.32
C SER A 100 0.16 -15.16 -4.39
N PRO A 101 -0.15 -15.32 -3.09
CA PRO A 101 0.00 -14.27 -2.10
C PRO A 101 1.45 -13.77 -1.99
N GLN A 102 2.44 -14.62 -2.31
CA GLN A 102 3.86 -14.29 -2.22
C GLN A 102 4.21 -13.02 -3.02
N LEU A 103 3.61 -12.84 -4.20
CA LEU A 103 3.87 -11.68 -5.05
C LEU A 103 3.43 -10.37 -4.40
N LEU A 104 2.33 -10.39 -3.64
CA LEU A 104 1.82 -9.23 -2.91
C LEU A 104 2.70 -8.90 -1.71
N VAL A 105 3.04 -9.91 -0.89
CA VAL A 105 3.84 -9.70 0.32
C VAL A 105 5.27 -9.32 0.00
N ASP A 106 5.91 -9.89 -1.02
CA ASP A 106 7.29 -9.52 -1.36
C ASP A 106 7.37 -8.08 -1.89
N TYR A 107 6.35 -7.64 -2.64
CA TYR A 107 6.27 -6.26 -3.08
C TYR A 107 6.03 -5.32 -1.89
N HIS A 108 5.08 -5.66 -1.01
CA HIS A 108 4.81 -4.87 0.19
C HIS A 108 6.03 -4.79 1.12
N ASP A 109 6.75 -5.88 1.31
CA ASP A 109 7.98 -5.93 2.10
C ASP A 109 9.05 -4.99 1.53
N ALA A 110 9.23 -4.97 0.21
CA ALA A 110 10.20 -4.11 -0.44
C ALA A 110 9.85 -2.61 -0.32
N VAL A 111 8.56 -2.27 -0.32
CA VAL A 111 8.06 -0.90 -0.12
C VAL A 111 8.16 -0.50 1.35
N CYS A 112 7.79 -1.39 2.27
CA CYS A 112 7.90 -1.18 3.71
C CYS A 112 9.36 -0.97 4.13
N GLU A 113 10.30 -1.76 3.58
CA GLU A 113 11.74 -1.56 3.81
C GLU A 113 12.23 -0.18 3.37
N GLN A 114 11.87 0.27 2.15
CA GLN A 114 12.22 1.60 1.67
C GLN A 114 11.58 2.71 2.54
N THR A 115 10.33 2.52 2.94
CA THR A 115 9.60 3.46 3.80
C THR A 115 10.24 3.59 5.17
N ILE A 116 10.52 2.47 5.85
CA ILE A 116 11.16 2.46 7.17
C ILE A 116 12.56 3.08 7.09
N GLY A 117 13.33 2.76 6.05
CA GLY A 117 14.66 3.33 5.84
C GLY A 117 14.63 4.86 5.66
N TYR A 118 13.61 5.39 4.97
CA TYR A 118 13.40 6.83 4.86
C TYR A 118 13.00 7.45 6.20
N VAL A 119 11.99 6.88 6.87
CA VAL A 119 11.47 7.39 8.15
C VAL A 119 12.53 7.41 9.25
N GLU A 120 13.42 6.42 9.29
CA GLU A 120 14.51 6.35 10.28
C GLU A 120 15.50 7.52 10.20
N GLY A 121 15.61 8.17 9.03
CA GLY A 121 16.48 9.34 8.84
C GLY A 121 15.86 10.68 9.23
N LEU A 122 14.58 10.72 9.59
CA LEU A 122 13.85 11.95 9.86
C LEU A 122 14.05 12.47 11.29
N SER A 123 13.85 13.76 11.46
CA SER A 123 13.71 14.46 12.74
C SER A 123 12.29 15.00 12.91
N ASP A 124 11.95 15.47 14.13
CA ASP A 124 10.65 16.10 14.39
C ASP A 124 10.43 17.35 13.51
N ASP A 125 11.49 18.14 13.28
CA ASP A 125 11.44 19.36 12.46
C ASP A 125 11.12 19.04 10.98
N ASP A 126 11.57 17.90 10.47
CA ASP A 126 11.27 17.47 9.10
C ASP A 126 9.77 17.20 8.90
N LEU A 127 9.07 16.75 9.94
CA LEU A 127 7.64 16.44 9.88
C LEU A 127 6.77 17.70 9.71
N GLU A 128 7.28 18.88 10.03
CA GLU A 128 6.61 20.17 9.86
C GLU A 128 6.80 20.77 8.46
N VAL A 129 7.73 20.23 7.65
CA VAL A 129 7.99 20.73 6.29
C VAL A 129 6.75 20.53 5.42
N VAL A 130 6.32 21.61 4.74
CA VAL A 130 5.22 21.57 3.77
C VAL A 130 5.68 20.85 2.50
N VAL A 131 4.93 19.81 2.11
CA VAL A 131 5.19 19.00 0.91
C VAL A 131 4.14 19.18 -0.18
N ASP A 132 2.98 19.75 0.14
CA ASP A 132 1.94 20.07 -0.84
C ASP A 132 1.15 21.32 -0.42
N GLU A 133 1.30 22.39 -1.21
CA GLU A 133 0.64 23.69 -1.01
C GLU A 133 -0.78 23.75 -1.61
N ASN A 134 -1.25 22.70 -2.29
CA ASN A 134 -2.54 22.71 -2.98
C ASN A 134 -3.76 22.45 -2.06
N TRP A 135 -3.53 22.34 -0.76
CA TRP A 135 -4.56 22.09 0.26
C TRP A 135 -4.63 23.23 1.30
N ASP A 136 -5.77 23.36 1.98
CA ASP A 136 -5.96 24.31 3.08
C ASP A 136 -6.47 23.59 4.35
N PRO A 137 -5.62 23.43 5.39
CA PRO A 137 -4.22 23.87 5.45
C PRO A 137 -3.29 23.06 4.53
N PRO A 138 -2.12 23.60 4.14
CA PRO A 138 -1.10 22.87 3.37
C PRO A 138 -0.70 21.56 4.05
N VAL A 139 -0.38 20.55 3.26
CA VAL A 139 0.01 19.23 3.76
C VAL A 139 1.49 19.26 4.13
N THR A 140 1.79 18.93 5.39
CA THR A 140 3.16 18.70 5.84
C THR A 140 3.60 17.25 5.63
N LEU A 141 4.89 16.98 5.71
CA LEU A 141 5.44 15.62 5.63
C LEU A 141 4.78 14.69 6.67
N GLY A 142 4.66 15.15 7.91
CA GLY A 142 3.99 14.39 8.96
C GLY A 142 2.54 14.05 8.60
N VAL A 143 1.78 15.01 8.06
CA VAL A 143 0.39 14.77 7.60
C VAL A 143 0.36 13.79 6.44
N ARG A 144 1.28 13.88 5.48
CA ARG A 144 1.38 12.93 4.37
C ARG A 144 1.63 11.51 4.86
N LEU A 145 2.60 11.31 5.77
CA LEU A 145 2.91 9.99 6.32
C LEU A 145 1.74 9.39 7.11
N VAL A 146 1.05 10.20 7.92
CA VAL A 146 -0.17 9.77 8.64
C VAL A 146 -1.29 9.42 7.67
N SER A 147 -1.42 10.15 6.56
CA SER A 147 -2.43 9.86 5.53
C SER A 147 -2.17 8.52 4.85
N VAL A 148 -0.92 8.20 4.52
CA VAL A 148 -0.52 6.88 3.98
C VAL A 148 -0.82 5.76 4.99
N ILE A 149 -0.45 5.94 6.26
CA ILE A 149 -0.78 4.96 7.32
C ILE A 149 -2.30 4.74 7.43
N GLY A 150 -3.09 5.81 7.33
CA GLY A 150 -4.55 5.74 7.36
C GLY A 150 -5.13 4.94 6.19
N ASP A 151 -4.62 5.18 4.98
CA ASP A 151 -4.99 4.45 3.76
C ASP A 151 -4.67 2.96 3.89
N ASP A 152 -3.43 2.65 4.28
CA ASP A 152 -2.95 1.28 4.46
C ASP A 152 -3.79 0.49 5.46
N LEU A 153 -4.03 1.05 6.64
CA LEU A 153 -4.83 0.40 7.69
C LEU A 153 -6.28 0.22 7.27
N GLN A 154 -6.85 1.20 6.55
CA GLN A 154 -8.23 1.10 6.04
C GLN A 154 -8.35 -0.06 5.04
N HIS A 155 -7.41 -0.18 4.11
CA HIS A 155 -7.49 -1.19 3.05
C HIS A 155 -7.06 -2.59 3.49
N VAL A 156 -6.09 -2.72 4.40
CA VAL A 156 -5.75 -4.02 4.99
C VAL A 156 -6.89 -4.53 5.89
N GLY A 157 -7.58 -3.64 6.60
CA GLY A 157 -8.79 -3.98 7.35
C GLY A 157 -9.93 -4.50 6.45
N GLN A 158 -10.13 -3.88 5.29
CA GLN A 158 -11.06 -4.38 4.27
C GLN A 158 -10.65 -5.76 3.74
N ALA A 159 -9.35 -5.97 3.48
CA ALA A 159 -8.82 -7.25 3.03
C ALA A 159 -9.05 -8.35 4.07
N ALA A 160 -8.79 -8.06 5.34
CA ALA A 160 -9.06 -8.97 6.46
C ALA A 160 -10.55 -9.32 6.60
N PHE A 161 -11.45 -8.36 6.38
CA PHE A 161 -12.89 -8.61 6.37
C PHE A 161 -13.29 -9.56 5.23
N VAL A 162 -12.82 -9.31 4.00
CA VAL A 162 -13.09 -10.19 2.85
C VAL A 162 -12.50 -11.58 3.07
N ARG A 163 -11.29 -11.68 3.60
CA ARG A 163 -10.66 -12.96 3.97
C ARG A 163 -11.56 -13.78 4.89
N GLY A 164 -12.12 -13.14 5.92
CA GLY A 164 -13.04 -13.79 6.87
C GLY A 164 -14.34 -14.31 6.24
N ILE A 165 -14.73 -13.80 5.07
CA ILE A 165 -15.86 -14.32 4.28
C ILE A 165 -15.40 -15.47 3.38
N VAL A 166 -14.25 -15.30 2.71
CA VAL A 166 -13.71 -16.28 1.75
C VAL A 166 -13.33 -17.62 2.39
N LEU A 167 -12.95 -17.61 3.67
CA LEU A 167 -12.52 -18.81 4.40
C LEU A 167 -13.65 -19.54 5.14
N ARG A 168 -14.91 -19.13 4.97
CA ARG A 168 -16.08 -19.83 5.53
C ARG A 168 -16.56 -20.94 4.60
#